data_AF-A0AAW3FM55-F1
#
_entry.id   AF-A0AAW3FM55-F1
#
_cell.length_a   1.000
_cell.length_b   1.000
_cell.length_c   1.000
_cell.angle_alpha   90.00
_cell.angle_beta   90.00
_cell.angle_gamma   90.00
#
_symmetry.space_group_name_H-M   'P 1'
#
loop_
_entity.id
_entity.type
_entity.pdbx_description
1 polymer ?
#
loop_
_entity_poly.entity_id
_entity_poly.type
_entity_poly.pdbx_seq_one_letter_code
_entity_poly.pdbx_strand_id
1 'polypeptide(L)'
;MACIFCQPLPYILENDLAAAFFDKKPVSPGHLLIIPKAHYATYFDVPTATRNAMLALLTQAKAYLDAHNHPDGYNIGINVDPAAGQTVMHCHLHLIPRYQGDVPDPAGGIRKMLPDGVPDLR
;
A
#
# COMPACT_ATOMS: atom_id res chain seq x y z
N MET A 1 10.18 -13.95 -15.31
CA MET A 1 9.57 -12.68 -15.78
C MET A 1 10.27 -11.54 -15.09
N ALA A 2 10.54 -10.44 -15.80
CA ALA A 2 11.06 -9.22 -15.18
C ALA A 2 9.99 -8.62 -14.25
N CYS A 3 10.38 -8.24 -13.04
CA CYS A 3 9.46 -7.62 -12.08
C CYS A 3 8.96 -6.27 -12.61
N ILE A 4 7.64 -6.05 -12.60
CA ILE A 4 7.02 -4.81 -13.12
C ILE A 4 7.37 -3.57 -12.30
N PHE A 5 7.76 -3.73 -11.03
CA PHE A 5 8.20 -2.63 -10.16
C PHE A 5 9.69 -2.31 -10.26
N CYS A 6 10.47 -3.17 -10.93
CA CYS A 6 11.87 -2.86 -11.27
C CYS A 6 12.00 -2.05 -12.58
N GLN A 7 10.90 -1.85 -13.30
CA GLN A 7 10.86 -1.03 -14.51
C GLN A 7 10.62 0.45 -14.14
N PRO A 8 10.92 1.40 -15.03
CA PRO A 8 10.56 2.81 -14.82
C PRO A 8 9.05 2.96 -14.54
N LEU A 9 8.74 3.68 -13.47
CA LEU A 9 7.38 3.94 -13.01
C LEU A 9 7.17 5.45 -12.83
N PRO A 10 5.93 5.94 -12.95
CA PRO A 10 5.61 7.35 -12.76
C PRO A 10 5.54 7.68 -11.27
N TYR A 11 6.69 7.81 -10.61
CA TYR A 11 6.76 8.19 -9.21
C TYR A 11 6.20 9.59 -8.99
N ILE A 12 5.37 9.74 -7.96
CA ILE A 12 4.84 11.04 -7.52
C ILE A 12 5.64 11.60 -6.35
N LEU A 13 6.25 10.72 -5.56
CA LEU A 13 7.11 11.03 -4.42
C LEU A 13 8.21 9.98 -4.39
N GLU A 14 9.42 10.39 -4.02
CA GLU A 14 10.54 9.47 -3.84
C GLU A 14 11.55 10.02 -2.84
N ASN A 15 12.34 9.10 -2.28
CA ASN A 15 13.58 9.40 -1.57
C ASN A 15 14.67 8.43 -2.08
N ASP A 16 15.84 8.42 -1.44
CA ASP A 16 16.98 7.63 -1.91
C ASP A 16 16.69 6.12 -2.04
N LEU A 17 15.83 5.57 -1.18
CA LEU A 17 15.61 4.12 -1.06
C LEU A 17 14.21 3.66 -1.45
N ALA A 18 13.24 4.56 -1.51
CA ALA A 18 11.82 4.23 -1.73
C ALA A 18 11.16 5.20 -2.71
N ALA A 19 10.07 4.75 -3.33
CA ALA A 19 9.25 5.54 -4.24
C ALA A 19 7.77 5.24 -4.06
N ALA A 20 6.91 6.21 -4.38
CA ALA A 20 5.46 6.10 -4.32
C ALA A 20 4.83 6.47 -5.66
N PHE A 21 3.82 5.72 -6.09
CA PHE A 21 3.09 5.93 -7.34
C PHE A 21 1.64 5.43 -7.22
N PHE A 22 0.76 5.89 -8.10
CA PHE A 22 -0.64 5.45 -8.13
C PHE A 22 -0.78 4.00 -8.56
N ASP A 23 -1.63 3.26 -7.85
CA ASP A 23 -2.04 1.92 -8.25
C ASP A 23 -2.82 1.98 -9.57
N LYS A 24 -2.52 1.07 -10.50
CA LYS A 24 -3.24 0.94 -11.78
C LYS A 24 -4.64 0.34 -11.60
N LYS A 25 -4.89 -0.36 -10.49
CA LYS A 25 -6.18 -0.94 -10.10
C LYS A 25 -6.55 -0.40 -8.71
N PRO A 26 -6.86 0.89 -8.60
CA PRO A 26 -7.10 1.53 -7.31
C PRO A 26 -8.34 0.94 -6.62
N VAL A 27 -8.25 0.69 -5.31
CA VAL A 27 -9.41 0.32 -4.48
C VAL A 27 -10.33 1.54 -4.31
N SER A 28 -9.74 2.73 -4.21
CA SER A 28 -10.42 4.01 -4.04
C SER A 28 -9.59 5.13 -4.69
N PRO A 29 -10.17 6.31 -4.97
CA PRO A 29 -9.44 7.44 -5.51
C PRO A 29 -8.23 7.82 -4.64
N GLY A 30 -7.05 7.88 -5.27
CA GLY A 30 -5.80 8.20 -4.59
C GLY A 30 -5.05 7.00 -3.99
N HIS A 31 -5.45 5.75 -4.30
CA HIS A 31 -4.69 4.56 -3.87
C HIS A 31 -3.25 4.61 -4.39
N LEU A 32 -2.29 4.67 -3.46
CA LEU A 32 -0.86 4.67 -3.72
C LEU A 32 -0.21 3.35 -3.30
N LEU A 33 0.83 2.97 -4.05
CA LEU A 33 1.79 1.95 -3.68
C LEU A 33 3.11 2.61 -3.32
N ILE A 34 3.71 2.21 -2.20
CA ILE A 34 5.05 2.61 -1.77
C ILE A 34 5.95 1.40 -1.84
N ILE A 35 7.04 1.50 -2.60
CA ILE A 35 7.97 0.39 -2.86
C ILE A 35 9.40 0.77 -2.45
N PRO A 36 10.25 -0.20 -2.07
CA PRO A 36 11.68 -0.01 -2.13
C PRO A 36 12.11 0.10 -3.60
N LYS A 37 13.10 0.94 -3.89
CA LYS A 37 13.69 1.05 -5.24
C LYS A 37 14.46 -0.21 -5.64
N ALA A 38 15.17 -0.81 -4.67
CA ALA A 38 15.78 -2.12 -4.84
C ALA A 38 14.73 -3.24 -4.73
N HIS A 39 14.98 -4.34 -5.43
CA HIS A 39 14.07 -5.49 -5.45
C HIS A 39 14.20 -6.32 -4.17
N TYR A 40 13.10 -6.40 -3.43
CA TYR A 40 12.92 -7.29 -2.28
C TYR A 40 11.56 -7.96 -2.42
N ALA A 41 11.49 -9.30 -2.36
CA ALA A 41 10.26 -10.01 -2.67
C ALA A 41 9.15 -9.69 -1.66
N THR A 42 9.49 -9.72 -0.37
CA THR A 42 8.57 -9.52 0.75
C THR A 42 9.05 -8.42 1.68
N TYR A 43 8.18 -7.98 2.61
CA TYR A 43 8.57 -7.03 3.66
C TYR A 43 9.72 -7.53 4.55
N PHE A 44 9.82 -8.84 4.75
CA PHE A 44 10.82 -9.44 5.62
C PHE A 44 12.21 -9.49 4.98
N ASP A 45 12.30 -9.33 3.67
CA ASP A 45 13.57 -9.21 2.94
C ASP A 45 14.13 -7.78 2.96
N VAL A 46 13.30 -6.78 3.31
CA VAL A 46 13.68 -5.36 3.23
C VAL A 46 14.56 -4.96 4.42
N PRO A 47 15.77 -4.42 4.20
CA PRO A 47 16.61 -3.90 5.27
C PRO A 47 15.91 -2.79 6.08
N THR A 48 16.22 -2.69 7.37
CA THR A 48 15.62 -1.70 8.28
C THR A 48 15.72 -0.26 7.77
N ALA A 49 16.86 0.14 7.20
CA ALA A 49 17.03 1.48 6.65
C ALA A 49 16.02 1.77 5.51
N THR A 50 15.82 0.81 4.62
CA THR A 50 14.86 0.91 3.52
C THR A 50 13.42 0.90 4.03
N ARG A 51 13.09 0.09 5.05
CA ARG A 51 11.77 0.12 5.69
C ARG A 51 11.48 1.49 6.31
N ASN A 52 12.45 2.09 6.98
CA ASN A 52 12.31 3.43 7.54
C ASN A 52 12.09 4.48 6.44
N ALA A 53 12.80 4.37 5.31
CA ALA A 53 12.60 5.24 4.16
C ALA A 53 11.20 5.09 3.55
N MET A 54 10.65 3.87 3.49
CA MET A 54 9.27 3.63 3.05
C MET A 54 8.26 4.26 4.00
N LEU A 55 8.45 4.14 5.32
CA LEU A 55 7.56 4.74 6.33
C LEU A 55 7.63 6.27 6.35
N ALA A 56 8.81 6.85 6.13
CA ALA A 56 8.94 8.29 5.93
C ALA A 56 8.15 8.76 4.70
N LEU A 57 8.22 8.00 3.60
CA LEU A 57 7.47 8.30 2.38
C LEU A 57 5.96 8.11 2.56
N LEU A 58 5.53 7.14 3.37
CA LEU A 58 4.12 6.96 3.75
C LEU A 58 3.53 8.23 4.40
N THR A 59 4.28 8.85 5.30
CA THR A 59 3.85 10.08 5.98
C THR A 59 3.70 11.24 4.97
N GLN A 60 4.64 11.37 4.03
CA GLN A 60 4.57 12.38 2.97
C GLN A 60 3.43 12.10 1.99
N ALA A 61 3.21 10.84 1.62
CA ALA A 61 2.14 10.41 0.74
C ALA A 61 0.75 10.69 1.34
N LYS A 62 0.59 10.47 2.66
CA LYS A 62 -0.64 10.87 3.36
C LYS A 62 -0.86 12.38 3.28
N ALA A 63 0.16 13.19 3.58
CA ALA A 63 0.03 14.65 3.51
C ALA A 63 -0.32 15.14 2.10
N TYR A 64 0.29 14.52 1.07
CA TYR A 64 -0.06 14.76 -0.32
C TYR A 64 -1.55 14.45 -0.60
N LEU A 65 -2.04 13.29 -0.16
CA LEU A 65 -3.43 12.89 -0.39
C LEU A 65 -4.43 13.73 0.42
N ASP A 66 -4.09 14.13 1.64
CA ASP A 66 -4.93 15.06 2.43
C ASP A 66 -5.14 16.39 1.67
N ALA A 67 -4.11 16.88 0.97
CA ALA A 67 -4.16 18.15 0.24
C ALA A 67 -4.87 18.07 -1.12
N HIS A 68 -4.86 16.90 -1.78
CA HIS A 68 -5.37 16.76 -3.17
C HIS A 68 -6.67 15.96 -3.27
N ASN A 69 -6.92 15.05 -2.32
CA ASN A 69 -8.02 14.10 -2.36
C ASN A 69 -8.99 14.25 -1.19
N HIS A 70 -8.56 14.86 -0.08
CA HIS A 70 -9.38 15.09 1.12
C HIS A 70 -10.10 13.84 1.65
N PRO A 71 -9.42 12.70 1.85
CA PRO A 71 -10.06 11.51 2.37
C PRO A 71 -10.43 11.63 3.85
N ASP A 72 -11.49 10.90 4.24
CA ASP A 72 -12.01 10.83 5.60
C ASP A 72 -11.23 9.81 6.48
N GLY A 73 -10.44 8.94 5.86
CA GLY A 73 -9.66 7.93 6.56
C GLY A 73 -8.70 7.18 5.63
N TYR A 74 -8.00 6.18 6.18
CA TYR A 74 -7.04 5.39 5.42
C TYR A 74 -7.02 3.93 5.85
N ASN A 75 -6.74 3.05 4.90
CA ASN A 75 -6.21 1.71 5.19
C ASN A 75 -4.77 1.63 4.69
N ILE A 76 -3.91 1.03 5.50
CA ILE A 76 -2.52 0.73 5.15
C ILE A 76 -2.28 -0.76 5.29
N GLY A 77 -1.52 -1.35 4.37
CA GLY A 77 -1.32 -2.80 4.39
C GLY A 77 -0.22 -3.28 3.47
N ILE A 78 0.37 -4.43 3.81
CA ILE A 78 1.31 -5.17 2.98
C ILE A 78 0.84 -6.61 2.95
N ASN A 79 0.74 -7.17 1.75
CA ASN A 79 0.52 -8.60 1.57
C ASN A 79 1.89 -9.28 1.45
N VAL A 80 2.08 -10.37 2.18
CA VAL A 80 3.32 -11.16 2.17
C VAL A 80 2.99 -12.57 1.71
N ASP A 81 3.62 -12.96 0.60
CA ASP A 81 3.44 -14.25 -0.08
C ASP A 81 2.05 -14.43 -0.74
N PRO A 82 1.93 -15.37 -1.72
CA PRO A 82 0.69 -15.55 -2.48
C PRO A 82 -0.55 -15.86 -1.63
N ALA A 83 -0.38 -16.58 -0.52
CA ALA A 83 -1.48 -16.95 0.36
C ALA A 83 -2.14 -15.73 1.04
N ALA A 84 -1.39 -14.64 1.23
CA ALA A 84 -1.91 -13.37 1.73
C ALA A 84 -2.39 -12.44 0.59
N GLY A 85 -2.43 -12.91 -0.66
CA GLY A 85 -2.85 -12.11 -1.81
C GLY A 85 -1.75 -11.25 -2.44
N GLN A 86 -0.47 -11.51 -2.15
CA GLN A 86 0.62 -10.84 -2.87
C GLN A 86 0.69 -11.35 -4.31
N THR A 87 0.53 -10.44 -5.29
CA THR A 87 0.55 -10.78 -6.72
C THR A 87 1.81 -10.31 -7.45
N VAL A 88 2.44 -9.24 -6.95
CA VAL A 88 3.74 -8.75 -7.41
C VAL A 88 4.76 -9.05 -6.33
N MET A 89 5.74 -9.91 -6.65
CA MET A 89 6.82 -10.32 -5.73
C MET A 89 7.90 -9.25 -5.63
N HIS A 90 7.47 -8.06 -5.25
CA HIS A 90 8.28 -6.90 -4.89
C HIS A 90 7.52 -6.18 -3.79
N CYS A 91 8.11 -6.04 -2.61
CA CYS A 91 7.47 -5.48 -1.43
C CYS A 91 6.79 -4.15 -1.76
N HIS A 92 5.50 -4.05 -1.48
CA HIS A 92 4.74 -2.81 -1.68
C HIS A 92 3.79 -2.59 -0.52
N LEU A 93 3.84 -1.39 0.03
CA LEU A 93 2.93 -0.89 1.04
C LEU A 93 1.80 -0.14 0.36
N HIS A 94 0.58 -0.61 0.57
CA HIS A 94 -0.63 0.07 0.16
C HIS A 94 -0.92 1.24 1.09
N LEU A 95 -1.23 2.40 0.51
CA LEU A 95 -1.88 3.52 1.18
C LEU A 95 -3.20 3.79 0.44
N ILE A 96 -4.30 3.37 1.05
CA ILE A 96 -5.64 3.39 0.46
C ILE A 96 -6.47 4.46 1.17
N PRO A 97 -6.76 5.60 0.52
CA PRO A 97 -7.70 6.60 1.04
C PRO A 97 -9.10 6.01 1.21
N ARG A 98 -9.83 6.43 2.25
CA ARG A 98 -11.21 6.01 2.52
C ARG A 98 -12.09 7.24 2.60
N TYR A 99 -13.33 7.10 2.15
CA TYR A 99 -14.30 8.19 2.09
C TYR A 99 -15.61 7.77 2.73
N GLN A 100 -16.30 8.69 3.41
CA GLN A 100 -17.62 8.39 3.96
C GLN A 100 -18.57 7.90 2.86
N GLY A 101 -19.18 6.74 3.08
CA GLY A 101 -20.10 6.11 2.13
C GLY A 101 -19.41 5.30 1.01
N ASP A 102 -18.08 5.15 1.00
CA ASP A 102 -17.39 4.31 0.01
C ASP A 102 -17.68 2.81 0.17
N VAL A 103 -18.10 2.39 1.36
CA VAL A 103 -18.63 1.05 1.66
C VAL A 103 -19.85 1.17 2.59
N PRO A 104 -20.79 0.20 2.57
CA PRO A 104 -21.98 0.25 3.43
C PRO A 104 -21.69 0.22 4.93
N ASP A 105 -20.69 -0.55 5.37
CA ASP A 105 -20.27 -0.66 6.78
C ASP A 105 -18.74 -0.79 6.90
N PRO A 106 -18.02 0.27 7.31
CA PRO A 106 -16.58 0.25 7.46
C PRO A 106 -16.08 -0.46 8.72
N ALA A 107 -16.96 -0.80 9.68
CA ALA A 107 -16.55 -1.48 10.91
C ALA A 107 -15.84 -2.79 10.58
N GLY A 108 -14.73 -3.09 11.27
CA GLY A 108 -13.89 -4.25 10.93
C GLY A 108 -12.66 -3.90 10.08
N GLY A 109 -12.75 -2.89 9.21
CA GLY A 109 -11.62 -2.41 8.40
C GLY A 109 -10.93 -3.54 7.65
N ILE A 110 -9.60 -3.63 7.76
CA ILE A 110 -8.76 -4.64 7.10
C ILE A 110 -9.19 -6.09 7.36
N ARG A 111 -9.91 -6.37 8.45
CA ARG A 111 -10.40 -7.71 8.79
C ARG A 111 -11.47 -8.20 7.82
N LYS A 112 -12.24 -7.30 7.22
CA LYS A 112 -13.30 -7.65 6.24
C LYS A 112 -12.75 -7.94 4.83
N MET A 113 -11.44 -8.03 4.65
CA MET A 113 -10.85 -8.42 3.35
C MET A 113 -10.99 -9.91 3.02
N LEU A 114 -11.42 -10.75 3.97
CA LEU A 114 -11.72 -12.17 3.73
C LEU A 114 -13.16 -12.34 3.21
N PRO A 115 -13.42 -13.26 2.25
CA PRO A 115 -14.71 -13.42 1.58
C PRO A 115 -15.92 -13.63 2.52
N ASP A 116 -15.69 -14.26 3.67
CA ASP A 116 -16.73 -14.64 4.64
C ASP A 116 -16.68 -13.78 5.92
N GLY A 117 -15.91 -12.69 5.92
CA GLY A 117 -15.51 -11.98 7.15
C GLY A 117 -14.51 -12.80 7.98
N VAL A 118 -13.97 -12.21 9.05
CA VAL A 118 -13.19 -13.00 10.02
C VAL A 118 -14.18 -13.78 10.86
N PRO A 119 -14.13 -15.13 10.89
CA PRO A 119 -14.91 -15.90 11.85
C PRO A 119 -14.63 -15.38 13.26
N ASP A 120 -15.64 -15.30 14.12
CA ASP A 120 -15.37 -15.00 15.52
C ASP A 120 -14.54 -16.16 16.09
N LEU A 121 -13.24 -15.94 16.28
CA LEU A 121 -12.31 -16.94 16.83
C LEU A 121 -12.32 -16.95 18.36
N ARG A 122 -13.38 -16.41 18.98
CA ARG A 122 -13.62 -16.47 20.42
C ARG A 122 -14.16 -17.83 20.85
#